data_AF-A0A7J5LK22-F1
#
_entry.id   AF-A0A7J5LK22-F1
#
_cell.length_a   1.000
_cell.length_b   1.000
_cell.length_c   1.000
_cell.angle_alpha   90.00
_cell.angle_beta   90.00
_cell.angle_gamma   90.00
#
_symmetry.space_group_name_H-M   'P 1'
#
loop_
_entity.id
_entity.type
_entity.pdbx_description
1 polymer ?
#
loop_
_entity_poly.entity_id
_entity_poly.type
_entity_poly.pdbx_seq_one_letter_code
_entity_poly.pdbx_strand_id
1 'polypeptide(L)'
;MNTQPFTNSKGVISGNCWRIGVLSDSLLRLEWSDTGEFNDDATLMAVNRDFGTPPEYSTSIADGLLTVETTALRLTYDMRPFSKEGLSIVVKGVKDTKTNTWHFGDAQEGNMKGTARTLDWADGAIPLNDGVVSRDGWSVLDDSNTCLFADNGDIKPRKNAGIDLYFFGHGHRYADAVADFCRLSGRSPLLPRYALGNWWSRFHRYTSEEYVALMDRFKSEGIPFTTSVIDMDWHLVDDVDPKYGSGWTGYTWNRKLIPDPQRFLGDLHERGCHVSLNVHPRDGIRAFEDCYPSAAKTMGISPDSGEPVEFDLTDPRFVRAYFDMHHDLEADGVDFWWIDWQQGGVTRQPGLDPLWVLNHMH
;
A
#
# COMPACT_ATOMS: atom_id res chain seq x y z
N MET A 1 11.56 -8.65 -4.35
CA MET A 1 11.66 -7.21 -4.67
C MET A 1 13.14 -6.82 -4.68
N ASN A 2 13.62 -6.05 -5.66
CA ASN A 2 15.01 -5.56 -5.66
C ASN A 2 15.06 -4.25 -4.86
N THR A 3 15.42 -4.32 -3.58
CA THR A 3 15.47 -3.17 -2.68
C THR A 3 16.90 -2.67 -2.52
N GLN A 4 17.07 -1.37 -2.31
CA GLN A 4 18.35 -0.75 -2.00
C GLN A 4 18.25 0.05 -0.70
N PRO A 5 18.05 -0.62 0.45
CA PRO A 5 17.50 0.03 1.63
C PRO A 5 18.50 0.88 2.42
N PHE A 6 19.79 0.74 2.14
CA PHE A 6 20.86 1.48 2.81
C PHE A 6 21.05 2.87 2.18
N THR A 7 21.22 3.89 3.02
CA THR A 7 21.69 5.19 2.54
C THR A 7 23.16 5.09 2.13
N ASN A 8 23.53 5.67 0.99
CA ASN A 8 24.94 5.74 0.57
C ASN A 8 25.80 6.40 1.67
N SER A 9 26.86 5.73 2.11
CA SER A 9 27.69 6.18 3.24
C SER A 9 28.33 7.56 3.04
N LYS A 10 28.53 7.99 1.78
CA LYS A 10 29.02 9.35 1.46
C LYS A 10 27.98 10.45 1.70
N GLY A 11 26.70 10.10 1.86
CA GLY A 11 25.61 11.01 2.16
C GLY A 11 25.17 10.94 3.62
N VAL A 12 25.88 10.21 4.48
CA VAL A 12 25.49 10.02 5.88
C VAL A 12 26.30 10.93 6.80
N ILE A 13 25.60 11.60 7.70
CA ILE A 13 26.16 12.41 8.79
C ILE A 13 25.51 11.90 10.08
N SER A 14 26.27 11.55 11.10
CA SER A 14 25.70 10.95 12.32
C SER A 14 26.39 11.40 13.61
N GLY A 15 25.63 11.31 14.69
CA GLY A 15 26.11 11.33 16.07
C GLY A 15 25.67 10.05 16.79
N ASN A 16 25.74 10.04 18.13
CA ASN A 16 25.42 8.84 18.92
C ASN A 16 23.95 8.43 18.82
N CYS A 17 23.02 9.40 18.80
CA CYS A 17 21.58 9.16 18.85
C CYS A 17 20.83 9.70 17.63
N TRP A 18 21.53 10.29 16.66
CA TRP A 18 20.91 10.88 15.48
C TRP A 18 21.68 10.55 14.20
N ARG A 19 20.97 10.49 13.08
CA ARG A 19 21.54 10.29 11.75
C ARG A 19 20.79 11.13 10.72
N ILE A 20 21.53 11.77 9.83
CA ILE A 20 21.01 12.54 8.70
C ILE A 20 21.54 11.89 7.43
N GLY A 21 20.63 11.50 6.55
CA GLY A 21 20.94 10.99 5.21
C GLY A 21 20.63 12.04 4.14
N VAL A 22 21.62 12.46 3.35
CA VAL A 22 21.45 13.32 2.18
C VAL A 22 21.19 12.42 0.97
N LEU A 23 19.91 12.24 0.60
CA LEU A 23 19.50 11.33 -0.48
C LEU A 23 19.52 12.01 -1.85
N SER A 24 19.12 13.27 -1.90
CA SER A 24 19.20 14.13 -3.09
C SER A 24 19.44 15.58 -2.66
N ASP A 25 19.61 16.51 -3.61
CA ASP A 25 19.73 17.94 -3.27
C ASP A 25 18.53 18.46 -2.47
N SER A 26 17.37 17.80 -2.57
CA SER A 26 16.09 18.24 -2.00
C SER A 26 15.42 17.22 -1.08
N LEU A 27 16.05 16.07 -0.81
CA LEU A 27 15.51 15.02 0.05
C LEU A 27 16.52 14.64 1.14
N LEU A 28 16.11 14.85 2.40
CA LEU A 28 16.87 14.43 3.58
C LEU A 28 16.10 13.37 4.36
N ARG A 29 16.81 12.36 4.87
CA ARG A 29 16.32 11.44 5.90
C ARG A 29 16.83 11.92 7.27
N LEU A 30 15.95 12.02 8.26
CA LEU A 30 16.23 12.51 9.60
C LEU A 30 15.86 11.43 10.61
N GLU A 31 16.84 10.95 11.36
CA GLU A 31 16.64 9.83 12.27
C GLU A 31 17.08 10.19 13.70
N TRP A 32 16.28 9.76 14.68
CA TRP A 32 16.62 9.79 16.10
C TRP A 32 16.37 8.42 16.74
N SER A 33 17.31 7.96 17.57
CA SER A 33 17.22 6.72 18.33
C SER A 33 17.92 6.89 19.69
N ASP A 34 17.17 6.69 20.78
CA ASP A 34 17.72 6.81 22.15
C ASP A 34 18.81 5.75 22.43
N THR A 35 18.79 4.63 21.70
CA THR A 35 19.81 3.57 21.81
C THR A 35 20.98 3.76 20.85
N GLY A 36 20.85 4.67 19.87
CA GLY A 36 21.81 4.81 18.78
C GLY A 36 21.73 3.73 17.71
N GLU A 37 20.74 2.83 17.81
CA GLU A 37 20.47 1.81 16.79
C GLU A 37 19.43 2.34 15.80
N PHE A 38 19.82 2.44 14.52
CA PHE A 38 18.95 2.96 13.44
C PHE A 38 18.38 1.84 12.58
N ASN A 39 17.30 2.14 11.85
CA ASN A 39 16.72 1.20 10.89
C ASN A 39 17.36 1.36 9.51
N ASP A 40 18.06 0.32 9.06
CA ASP A 40 18.63 0.24 7.71
C ASP A 40 17.87 -0.72 6.78
N ASP A 41 16.93 -1.49 7.31
CA ASP A 41 16.11 -2.42 6.53
C ASP A 41 15.10 -1.65 5.66
N ALA A 42 14.67 -2.28 4.56
CA ALA A 42 13.57 -1.77 3.73
C ALA A 42 12.29 -1.72 4.56
N THR A 43 11.62 -0.58 4.55
CA THR A 43 10.33 -0.42 5.24
C THR A 43 9.20 -0.59 4.23
N LEU A 44 7.96 -0.79 4.70
CA LEU A 44 6.81 -0.87 3.79
C LEU A 44 6.55 0.43 3.02
N MET A 45 7.14 1.56 3.45
CA MET A 45 7.05 2.87 2.81
C MET A 45 8.31 3.25 2.01
N ALA A 46 9.49 2.96 2.54
CA ALA A 46 10.78 3.36 1.98
C ALA A 46 11.67 2.12 1.77
N VAL A 47 11.62 1.60 0.54
CA VAL A 47 12.34 0.39 0.12
C VAL A 47 13.71 0.70 -0.48
N ASN A 48 13.95 1.94 -0.94
CA ASN A 48 15.24 2.36 -1.50
C ASN A 48 15.73 3.67 -0.87
N ARG A 49 16.96 3.67 -0.36
CA ARG A 49 17.67 4.84 0.17
C ARG A 49 19.03 5.06 -0.51
N ASP A 50 19.49 4.11 -1.33
CA ASP A 50 20.63 4.34 -2.21
C ASP A 50 20.14 4.97 -3.53
N PHE A 51 20.32 6.28 -3.66
CA PHE A 51 19.98 7.01 -4.88
C PHE A 51 21.16 7.08 -5.86
N GLY A 52 22.22 6.31 -5.61
CA GLY A 52 23.49 6.35 -6.32
C GLY A 52 24.47 7.29 -5.63
N THR A 53 25.15 8.13 -6.40
CA THR A 53 26.08 9.11 -5.82
C THR A 53 25.28 10.26 -5.18
N PRO A 54 25.47 10.55 -3.88
CA PRO A 54 24.84 11.70 -3.24
C PRO A 54 25.21 13.01 -3.94
N PRO A 55 24.38 14.07 -3.81
CA PRO A 55 24.75 15.40 -4.31
C PRO A 55 26.00 15.93 -3.61
N GLU A 56 26.60 16.98 -4.16
CA GLU A 56 27.59 17.75 -3.40
C GLU A 56 26.88 18.49 -2.25
N TYR A 57 27.43 18.37 -1.05
CA TYR A 57 26.95 19.08 0.13
C TYR A 57 28.12 19.45 1.04
N SER A 58 27.90 20.43 1.91
CA SER A 58 28.88 20.84 2.92
C SER A 58 28.30 20.69 4.32
N THR A 59 29.20 20.47 5.29
CA THR A 59 28.85 20.43 6.71
C THR A 59 29.77 21.36 7.49
N SER A 60 29.22 21.99 8.52
CA SER A 60 29.99 22.78 9.47
C SER A 60 29.36 22.71 10.85
N ILE A 61 30.19 22.73 11.89
CA ILE A 61 29.73 22.88 13.27
C ILE A 61 30.28 24.21 13.78
N ALA A 62 29.39 25.12 14.16
CA ALA A 62 29.72 26.41 14.75
C ALA A 62 28.70 26.74 15.85
N ASP A 63 29.16 27.30 16.98
CA ASP A 63 28.31 27.69 18.11
C ASP A 63 27.38 26.58 18.63
N GLY A 64 27.81 25.33 18.52
CA GLY A 64 27.04 24.15 18.95
C GLY A 64 25.95 23.71 17.96
N LEU A 65 25.88 24.30 16.77
CA LEU A 65 24.92 23.96 15.72
C LEU A 65 25.61 23.28 14.54
N LEU A 66 25.11 22.12 14.13
CA LEU A 66 25.40 21.49 12.85
C LEU A 66 24.62 22.22 11.74
N THR A 67 25.33 22.64 10.71
CA THR A 67 24.73 23.07 9.43
C THR A 67 25.03 22.02 8.37
N VAL A 68 24.01 21.60 7.61
CA VAL A 68 24.15 20.78 6.41
C VAL A 68 23.56 21.55 5.23
N GLU A 69 24.35 21.74 4.19
CA GLU A 69 23.98 22.62 3.08
C GLU A 69 24.15 21.92 1.73
N THR A 70 23.04 21.78 1.00
CA THR A 70 22.97 21.28 -0.40
C THR A 70 22.67 22.45 -1.34
N THR A 71 22.47 22.19 -2.64
CA THR A 71 22.03 23.23 -3.58
C THR A 71 20.64 23.77 -3.21
N ALA A 72 19.73 22.92 -2.72
CA ALA A 72 18.34 23.30 -2.44
C ALA A 72 18.02 23.51 -0.95
N LEU A 73 18.83 22.99 -0.03
CA LEU A 73 18.48 22.93 1.39
C LEU A 73 19.58 23.52 2.29
N ARG A 74 19.15 24.06 3.42
CA ARG A 74 20.00 24.35 4.58
C ARG A 74 19.34 23.84 5.84
N LEU A 75 19.88 22.75 6.40
CA LEU A 75 19.49 22.21 7.70
C LEU A 75 20.36 22.83 8.79
N THR A 76 19.73 23.24 9.90
CA THR A 76 20.40 23.67 11.13
C THR A 76 19.91 22.80 12.29
N TYR A 77 20.84 22.24 13.06
CA TYR A 77 20.52 21.28 14.10
C TYR A 77 21.44 21.40 15.33
N ASP A 78 20.87 21.42 16.54
CA ASP A 78 21.61 21.51 17.81
C ASP A 78 22.19 20.17 18.32
N MET A 79 21.98 19.08 17.58
CA MET A 79 22.48 17.74 17.89
C MET A 79 21.90 17.12 19.18
N ARG A 80 20.73 17.60 19.63
CA ARG A 80 19.94 17.10 20.77
C ARG A 80 18.65 16.44 20.29
N PRO A 81 17.84 15.78 21.16
CA PRO A 81 16.56 15.22 20.73
C PRO A 81 15.77 16.23 19.88
N PHE A 82 15.24 15.76 18.74
CA PHE A 82 14.56 16.64 17.79
C PHE A 82 13.49 17.48 18.48
N SER A 83 13.59 18.78 18.30
CA SER A 83 12.70 19.78 18.89
C SER A 83 12.51 20.93 17.92
N LYS A 84 11.43 21.69 18.10
CA LYS A 84 11.08 22.82 17.24
C LYS A 84 12.19 23.90 17.25
N GLU A 85 12.86 24.08 18.38
CA GLU A 85 13.97 25.01 18.55
C GLU A 85 15.30 24.44 18.05
N GLY A 86 15.47 23.13 18.14
CA GLY A 86 16.73 22.44 17.88
C GLY A 86 16.95 22.06 16.43
N LEU A 87 15.90 21.83 15.64
CA LEU A 87 16.00 21.35 14.25
C LEU A 87 15.13 22.17 13.29
N SER A 88 15.76 22.77 12.28
CA SER A 88 15.07 23.47 11.19
C SER A 88 15.71 23.23 9.83
N ILE A 89 14.90 23.31 8.77
CA ILE A 89 15.35 23.18 7.39
C ILE A 89 14.74 24.30 6.55
N VAL A 90 15.61 25.07 5.91
CA VAL A 90 15.23 26.12 4.95
C VAL A 90 15.29 25.57 3.54
N VAL A 91 14.20 25.71 2.79
CA VAL A 91 14.17 25.46 1.34
C VAL A 91 14.62 26.72 0.60
N LYS A 92 15.72 26.60 -0.15
CA LYS A 92 16.32 27.68 -0.92
C LYS A 92 15.53 27.96 -2.20
N GLY A 93 15.57 29.21 -2.65
CA GLY A 93 15.07 29.60 -3.98
C GLY A 93 13.54 29.72 -4.10
N VAL A 94 12.78 29.60 -3.00
CA VAL A 94 11.34 29.87 -2.99
C VAL A 94 11.12 31.37 -2.77
N LYS A 95 10.76 32.11 -3.83
CA LYS A 95 10.76 33.58 -3.83
C LYS A 95 9.50 34.21 -3.20
N ASP A 96 8.42 33.45 -3.08
CA ASP A 96 7.07 33.99 -2.80
C ASP A 96 6.43 33.43 -1.53
N THR A 97 7.23 33.00 -0.55
CA THR A 97 6.67 32.52 0.72
C THR A 97 7.49 32.92 1.95
N LYS A 98 6.78 33.18 3.05
CA LYS A 98 7.35 33.33 4.41
C LYS A 98 7.49 31.98 5.14
N THR A 99 7.01 30.90 4.54
CA THR A 99 6.87 29.56 5.16
C THR A 99 7.85 28.53 4.60
N ASN A 100 8.90 28.95 3.88
CA ASN A 100 9.90 28.04 3.30
C ASN A 100 10.86 27.42 4.35
N THR A 101 10.67 27.72 5.62
CA THR A 101 11.44 27.16 6.73
C THR A 101 10.53 26.26 7.54
N TRP A 102 10.90 24.98 7.61
CA TRP A 102 10.29 24.01 8.50
C TRP A 102 11.07 23.94 9.80
N HIS A 103 10.37 23.92 10.94
CA HIS A 103 10.90 23.49 12.22
C HIS A 103 10.29 22.14 12.57
N PHE A 104 11.04 21.31 13.31
CA PHE A 104 10.54 20.00 13.70
C PHE A 104 9.16 20.07 14.38
N GLY A 105 8.20 19.31 13.84
CA GLY A 105 6.82 19.27 14.31
C GLY A 105 5.90 20.36 13.75
N ASP A 106 6.36 21.23 12.84
CA ASP A 106 5.49 22.20 12.17
C ASP A 106 4.40 21.50 11.35
N ALA A 107 3.18 22.07 11.42
CA ALA A 107 2.05 21.61 10.64
C ALA A 107 2.26 21.91 9.13
N GLN A 108 1.85 20.98 8.28
CA GLN A 108 2.01 21.10 6.83
C GLN A 108 0.82 21.83 6.17
N GLU A 109 0.53 23.06 6.59
CA GLU A 109 -0.68 23.79 6.14
C GLU A 109 -0.71 24.03 4.61
N GLY A 110 0.45 24.21 3.97
CA GLY A 110 0.57 24.32 2.52
C GLY A 110 0.56 23.00 1.75
N ASN A 111 0.48 21.84 2.42
CA ASN A 111 0.51 20.53 1.78
C ASN A 111 -0.63 20.38 0.76
N MET A 112 -0.31 19.92 -0.44
CA MET A 112 -1.28 19.74 -1.52
C MET A 112 -1.99 18.38 -1.47
N LYS A 113 -1.79 17.64 -0.38
CA LYS A 113 -2.35 16.34 -0.04
C LYS A 113 -1.94 15.23 -1.02
N GLY A 114 -2.23 14.00 -0.61
CA GLY A 114 -1.96 12.77 -1.34
C GLY A 114 -3.27 12.05 -1.65
N THR A 115 -3.36 10.79 -1.21
CA THR A 115 -4.53 9.93 -1.45
C THR A 115 -5.36 9.73 -0.18
N ALA A 116 -6.59 9.26 -0.35
CA ALA A 116 -7.37 8.66 0.71
C ALA A 116 -7.13 7.15 0.72
N ARG A 117 -7.24 6.55 1.90
CA ARG A 117 -7.12 5.10 2.07
C ARG A 117 -8.33 4.35 1.52
N THR A 118 -9.54 4.86 1.78
CA THR A 118 -10.81 4.28 1.34
C THR A 118 -11.80 5.40 1.03
N LEU A 119 -12.74 5.11 0.14
CA LEU A 119 -13.91 5.94 -0.16
C LEU A 119 -15.20 5.37 0.46
N ASP A 120 -15.10 4.31 1.28
CA ASP A 120 -16.26 3.72 1.94
C ASP A 120 -16.98 4.76 2.79
N TRP A 121 -18.31 4.75 2.69
CA TRP A 121 -19.19 5.70 3.39
C TRP A 121 -18.95 7.18 3.04
N ALA A 122 -18.17 7.47 1.99
CA ALA A 122 -18.00 8.83 1.50
C ALA A 122 -19.27 9.31 0.79
N ASP A 123 -19.84 10.41 1.28
CA ASP A 123 -20.86 11.18 0.57
C ASP A 123 -20.29 12.57 0.26
N GLY A 124 -19.71 12.69 -0.95
CA GLY A 124 -19.06 13.92 -1.42
C GLY A 124 -17.58 14.03 -1.05
N ALA A 125 -17.15 15.22 -0.61
CA ALA A 125 -15.74 15.53 -0.38
C ALA A 125 -15.21 14.89 0.91
N ILE A 126 -14.03 14.28 0.84
CA ILE A 126 -13.36 13.66 1.98
C ILE A 126 -11.98 14.28 2.25
N PRO A 127 -11.48 14.22 3.50
CA PRO A 127 -10.10 14.59 3.77
C PRO A 127 -9.12 13.61 3.11
N LEU A 128 -8.05 14.14 2.56
CA LEU A 128 -6.93 13.38 2.01
C LEU A 128 -5.76 13.40 3.01
N ASN A 129 -4.94 12.36 2.99
CA ASN A 129 -3.69 12.33 3.75
C ASN A 129 -2.69 13.36 3.20
N ASP A 130 -1.65 13.69 3.97
CA ASP A 130 -0.57 14.52 3.46
C ASP A 130 0.19 13.81 2.33
N GLY A 131 0.58 14.59 1.32
CA GLY A 131 1.42 14.15 0.21
C GLY A 131 2.87 14.65 0.35
N VAL A 132 3.67 14.41 -0.68
CA VAL A 132 5.10 14.83 -0.74
C VAL A 132 5.31 16.20 -1.40
N VAL A 133 4.24 16.96 -1.61
CA VAL A 133 4.26 18.27 -2.30
C VAL A 133 3.47 19.31 -1.52
N SER A 134 3.97 20.55 -1.54
CA SER A 134 3.42 21.65 -0.75
C SER A 134 3.67 23.01 -1.39
N ARG A 135 2.73 23.93 -1.21
CA ARG A 135 2.88 25.34 -1.60
C ARG A 135 3.94 26.07 -0.78
N ASP A 136 4.21 25.61 0.44
CA ASP A 136 5.28 26.12 1.31
C ASP A 136 6.68 25.70 0.81
N GLY A 137 6.73 24.79 -0.16
CA GLY A 137 7.96 24.30 -0.78
C GLY A 137 8.59 23.10 -0.08
N TRP A 138 7.98 22.62 1.01
CA TRP A 138 8.41 21.44 1.74
C TRP A 138 7.27 20.56 2.23
N SER A 139 7.56 19.28 2.41
CA SER A 139 6.71 18.34 3.13
C SER A 139 7.55 17.33 3.91
N VAL A 140 6.96 16.73 4.94
CA VAL A 140 7.57 15.69 5.76
C VAL A 140 6.72 14.42 5.68
N LEU A 141 7.38 13.30 5.40
CA LEU A 141 6.83 11.96 5.46
C LEU A 141 7.38 11.27 6.72
N ASP A 142 6.51 10.72 7.56
CA ASP A 142 6.88 9.97 8.76
C ASP A 142 6.82 8.46 8.51
N ASP A 143 7.97 7.81 8.57
CA ASP A 143 8.15 6.37 8.37
C ASP A 143 8.41 5.64 9.70
N SER A 144 8.35 6.32 10.84
CA SER A 144 8.81 5.82 12.14
C SER A 144 8.12 4.54 12.62
N ASN A 145 6.91 4.26 12.11
CA ASN A 145 6.03 3.21 12.64
C ASN A 145 5.71 2.09 11.64
N THR A 146 6.21 2.13 10.40
CA THR A 146 5.89 1.10 9.40
C THR A 146 6.66 -0.19 9.68
N CYS A 147 6.08 -1.34 9.35
CA CYS A 147 6.81 -2.61 9.35
C CYS A 147 7.99 -2.63 8.36
N LEU A 148 8.81 -3.67 8.46
CA LEU A 148 10.01 -3.90 7.67
C LEU A 148 9.85 -5.13 6.79
N PHE A 149 10.51 -5.14 5.63
CA PHE A 149 10.79 -6.36 4.91
C PHE A 149 11.98 -7.08 5.53
N ALA A 150 11.87 -8.40 5.70
CA ALA A 150 12.97 -9.30 5.98
C ALA A 150 13.67 -9.72 4.68
N ASP A 151 14.89 -10.26 4.80
CA ASP A 151 15.69 -10.67 3.63
C ASP A 151 15.02 -11.75 2.77
N ASN A 152 14.14 -12.55 3.36
CA ASN A 152 13.35 -13.58 2.68
C ASN A 152 12.05 -13.04 2.05
N GLY A 153 11.76 -11.74 2.18
CA GLY A 153 10.54 -11.09 1.69
C GLY A 153 9.41 -11.02 2.71
N ASP A 154 9.52 -11.69 3.86
CA ASP A 154 8.49 -11.64 4.90
C ASP A 154 8.39 -10.24 5.54
N ILE A 155 7.26 -9.95 6.15
CA ILE A 155 7.04 -8.67 6.84
C ILE A 155 7.22 -8.86 8.35
N LYS A 156 8.09 -8.05 8.96
CA LYS A 156 8.40 -8.09 10.39
C LYS A 156 8.16 -6.73 11.06
N PRO A 157 7.84 -6.68 12.36
CA PRO A 157 7.75 -5.41 13.08
C PRO A 157 9.13 -4.73 13.18
N ARG A 158 9.14 -3.41 13.38
CA ARG A 158 10.36 -2.69 13.77
C ARG A 158 10.83 -3.19 15.15
N LYS A 159 12.14 -3.32 15.31
CA LYS A 159 12.76 -3.74 16.59
C LYS A 159 12.81 -2.61 17.61
N ASN A 160 13.15 -1.40 17.15
CA ASN A 160 13.42 -0.25 17.99
C ASN A 160 12.45 0.88 17.67
N ALA A 161 11.97 1.57 18.71
CA ALA A 161 11.28 2.84 18.56
C ALA A 161 12.29 3.93 18.20
N GLY A 162 11.83 4.96 17.50
CA GLY A 162 12.65 6.09 17.09
C GLY A 162 11.88 7.01 16.17
N ILE A 163 12.56 8.04 15.68
CA ILE A 163 12.05 8.95 14.65
C ILE A 163 12.77 8.60 13.34
N ASP A 164 12.01 8.49 12.25
CA ASP A 164 12.50 8.21 10.89
C ASP A 164 11.68 9.04 9.90
N LEU A 165 12.15 10.25 9.60
CA LEU A 165 11.45 11.22 8.76
C LEU A 165 12.15 11.41 7.43
N TYR A 166 11.37 11.67 6.38
CA TYR A 166 11.87 12.16 5.10
C TYR A 166 11.37 13.57 4.85
N PHE A 167 12.31 14.50 4.75
CA PHE A 167 12.04 15.89 4.42
C PHE A 167 12.20 16.10 2.91
N PHE A 168 11.09 16.39 2.23
CA PHE A 168 11.04 16.74 0.82
C PHE A 168 10.99 18.26 0.68
N GLY A 169 12.09 18.90 0.30
CA GLY A 169 12.19 20.35 0.10
C GLY A 169 12.45 20.72 -1.35
N HIS A 170 11.53 20.33 -2.24
CA HIS A 170 11.65 20.56 -3.69
C HIS A 170 11.22 21.97 -4.14
N GLY A 171 10.78 22.83 -3.21
CA GLY A 171 10.14 24.09 -3.58
C GLY A 171 8.88 23.82 -4.40
N HIS A 172 8.75 24.47 -5.55
CA HIS A 172 7.63 24.25 -6.48
C HIS A 172 7.93 23.26 -7.60
N ARG A 173 9.03 22.49 -7.49
CA ARG A 173 9.35 21.39 -8.42
C ARG A 173 8.58 20.12 -8.07
N TYR A 174 7.26 20.18 -8.18
CA TYR A 174 6.36 19.11 -7.71
C TYR A 174 6.61 17.75 -8.38
N ALA A 175 6.91 17.74 -9.68
CA ALA A 175 7.23 16.51 -10.40
C ALA A 175 8.49 15.83 -9.87
N ASP A 176 9.51 16.60 -9.48
CA ASP A 176 10.75 16.06 -8.91
C ASP A 176 10.50 15.43 -7.53
N ALA A 177 9.63 16.04 -6.72
CA ALA A 177 9.25 15.49 -5.41
C ALA A 177 8.55 14.14 -5.53
N VAL A 178 7.59 14.03 -6.47
CA VAL A 178 6.92 12.75 -6.76
C VAL A 178 7.91 11.74 -7.35
N ALA A 179 8.84 12.17 -8.19
CA ALA A 179 9.87 11.29 -8.75
C ALA A 179 10.79 10.72 -7.67
N ASP A 180 11.26 11.55 -6.72
CA ASP A 180 12.07 11.09 -5.59
C ASP A 180 11.25 10.23 -4.62
N PHE A 181 9.96 10.51 -4.41
CA PHE A 181 9.06 9.61 -3.68
C PHE A 181 8.97 8.24 -4.35
N CYS A 182 8.74 8.16 -5.67
CA CYS A 182 8.75 6.88 -6.38
C CYS A 182 10.11 6.17 -6.38
N ARG A 183 11.22 6.90 -6.28
CA ARG A 183 12.54 6.28 -6.06
C ARG A 183 12.62 5.67 -4.67
N LEU A 184 12.19 6.42 -3.65
CA LEU A 184 12.19 6.02 -2.24
C LEU A 184 11.28 4.80 -1.97
N SER A 185 10.02 4.88 -2.41
CA SER A 185 8.98 3.87 -2.16
C SER A 185 8.96 2.73 -3.17
N GLY A 186 9.75 2.83 -4.24
CA GLY A 186 9.66 1.92 -5.39
C GLY A 186 8.66 2.42 -6.42
N ARG A 187 8.97 2.17 -7.70
CA ARG A 187 8.14 2.60 -8.82
C ARG A 187 6.91 1.69 -8.93
N SER A 188 5.76 2.29 -9.20
CA SER A 188 4.56 1.53 -9.58
C SER A 188 4.85 0.68 -10.82
N PRO A 189 4.45 -0.60 -10.83
CA PRO A 189 4.60 -1.45 -12.00
C PRO A 189 3.74 -0.93 -13.16
N LEU A 190 4.12 -1.31 -14.38
CA LEU A 190 3.31 -1.00 -15.55
C LEU A 190 1.99 -1.77 -15.46
N LEU A 191 0.87 -1.06 -15.51
CA LEU A 191 -0.44 -1.67 -15.55
C LEU A 191 -0.64 -2.40 -16.89
N PRO A 192 -1.32 -3.56 -16.90
CA PRO A 192 -1.70 -4.22 -18.14
C PRO A 192 -2.65 -3.31 -18.93
N ARG A 193 -2.55 -3.35 -20.27
CA ARG A 193 -3.27 -2.40 -21.14
C ARG A 193 -4.79 -2.43 -20.93
N TYR A 194 -5.38 -3.59 -20.65
CA TYR A 194 -6.82 -3.74 -20.45
C TYR A 194 -7.33 -2.94 -19.24
N ALA A 195 -6.50 -2.73 -18.22
CA ALA A 195 -6.88 -1.98 -17.03
C ALA A 195 -7.15 -0.50 -17.33
N LEU A 196 -6.63 0.03 -18.44
CA LEU A 196 -6.84 1.40 -18.89
C LEU A 196 -8.07 1.56 -19.82
N GLY A 197 -8.83 0.49 -20.06
CA GLY A 197 -10.09 0.55 -20.81
C GLY A 197 -11.30 0.82 -19.90
N ASN A 198 -12.51 0.58 -20.41
CA ASN A 198 -13.73 0.74 -19.62
C ASN A 198 -14.03 -0.53 -18.81
N TRP A 199 -14.44 -0.34 -17.56
CA TRP A 199 -14.80 -1.41 -16.62
C TRP A 199 -16.29 -1.37 -16.36
N TRP A 200 -16.96 -2.51 -16.47
CA TRP A 200 -18.34 -2.63 -16.01
C TRP A 200 -18.34 -3.22 -14.60
N SER A 201 -18.84 -2.45 -13.63
CA SER A 201 -19.04 -2.88 -12.25
C SER A 201 -20.35 -2.31 -11.72
N ARG A 202 -21.09 -3.13 -10.97
CA ARG A 202 -22.30 -2.73 -10.27
C ARG A 202 -22.57 -3.72 -9.14
N PHE A 203 -22.89 -3.20 -7.95
CA PHE A 203 -23.45 -4.03 -6.89
C PHE A 203 -24.85 -4.51 -7.28
N HIS A 204 -24.89 -5.67 -7.91
CA HIS A 204 -26.09 -6.23 -8.49
C HIS A 204 -25.96 -7.74 -8.68
N ARG A 205 -27.05 -8.44 -8.34
CA ARG A 205 -27.17 -9.90 -8.48
C ARG A 205 -27.44 -10.29 -9.93
N TYR A 206 -26.37 -10.54 -10.67
CA TYR A 206 -26.46 -11.04 -12.04
C TYR A 206 -26.58 -12.57 -12.09
N THR A 207 -27.37 -13.08 -13.05
CA THR A 207 -27.15 -14.44 -13.57
C THR A 207 -26.07 -14.42 -14.64
N SER A 208 -25.41 -15.55 -14.91
CA SER A 208 -24.41 -15.64 -15.98
C SER A 208 -24.99 -15.28 -17.35
N GLU A 209 -26.22 -15.71 -17.64
CA GLU A 209 -26.94 -15.37 -18.89
C GLU A 209 -27.21 -13.87 -19.01
N GLU A 210 -27.69 -13.22 -17.94
CA GLU A 210 -27.98 -11.79 -17.93
C GLU A 210 -26.70 -10.97 -18.15
N TYR A 211 -25.61 -11.34 -17.46
CA TYR A 211 -24.35 -10.61 -17.56
C TYR A 211 -23.75 -10.71 -18.97
N VAL A 212 -23.76 -11.91 -19.57
CA VAL A 212 -23.28 -12.11 -20.95
C VAL A 212 -24.14 -11.32 -21.96
N ALA A 213 -25.46 -11.37 -21.83
CA ALA A 213 -26.36 -10.60 -22.68
C ALA A 213 -26.15 -9.08 -22.55
N LEU A 214 -25.81 -8.61 -21.34
CA LEU A 214 -25.47 -7.21 -21.10
C LEU A 214 -24.17 -6.80 -21.82
N MET A 215 -23.14 -7.64 -21.80
CA MET A 215 -21.89 -7.39 -22.55
C MET A 215 -22.15 -7.34 -24.06
N ASP A 216 -22.99 -8.22 -24.59
CA ASP A 216 -23.40 -8.21 -26.00
C ASP A 216 -24.15 -6.93 -26.37
N ARG A 217 -25.02 -6.47 -25.48
CA ARG A 217 -25.75 -5.22 -25.66
C ARG A 217 -24.80 -4.03 -25.72
N PHE A 218 -23.86 -3.89 -24.77
CA PHE A 218 -22.86 -2.81 -24.79
C PHE A 218 -22.08 -2.79 -26.11
N LYS A 219 -21.64 -3.96 -26.56
CA LYS A 219 -20.96 -4.11 -27.86
C LYS A 219 -21.84 -3.66 -29.02
N SER A 220 -23.12 -4.04 -29.04
CA SER A 220 -24.07 -3.63 -30.09
C SER A 220 -24.36 -2.13 -30.10
N GLU A 221 -24.31 -1.48 -28.94
CA GLU A 221 -24.51 -0.04 -28.76
C GLU A 221 -23.22 0.77 -29.02
N GLY A 222 -22.10 0.10 -29.35
CA GLY A 222 -20.82 0.76 -29.63
C GLY A 222 -20.08 1.24 -28.38
N ILE A 223 -20.37 0.65 -27.22
CA ILE A 223 -19.75 0.97 -25.92
C ILE A 223 -18.80 -0.18 -25.55
N PRO A 224 -17.49 -0.06 -25.83
CA PRO A 224 -16.56 -1.15 -25.55
C PRO A 224 -16.21 -1.23 -24.05
N PHE A 225 -16.13 -2.44 -23.53
CA PHE A 225 -15.57 -2.75 -22.21
C PHE A 225 -14.40 -3.71 -22.37
N THR A 226 -13.42 -3.60 -21.48
CA THR A 226 -12.25 -4.48 -21.42
C THR A 226 -12.20 -5.29 -20.13
N THR A 227 -13.08 -4.96 -19.18
CA THR A 227 -13.09 -5.58 -17.86
C THR A 227 -14.53 -5.79 -17.38
N SER A 228 -14.81 -7.01 -16.96
CA SER A 228 -16.05 -7.44 -16.33
C SER A 228 -15.80 -7.65 -14.83
N VAL A 229 -16.33 -6.76 -14.01
CA VAL A 229 -16.27 -6.87 -12.55
C VAL A 229 -17.57 -7.46 -12.05
N ILE A 230 -17.46 -8.55 -11.29
CA ILE A 230 -18.59 -9.25 -10.71
C ILE A 230 -18.52 -9.08 -9.20
N ASP A 231 -19.58 -8.48 -8.64
CA ASP A 231 -19.74 -8.22 -7.22
C ASP A 231 -20.11 -9.52 -6.45
N MET A 232 -20.30 -9.45 -5.13
CA MET A 232 -20.34 -10.58 -4.19
C MET A 232 -21.19 -11.79 -4.58
N ASP A 233 -22.30 -11.62 -5.31
CA ASP A 233 -23.24 -12.70 -5.61
C ASP A 233 -22.66 -13.81 -6.51
N TRP A 234 -21.43 -13.67 -7.02
CA TRP A 234 -20.71 -14.79 -7.64
C TRP A 234 -20.50 -15.95 -6.66
N HIS A 235 -20.38 -15.66 -5.35
CA HIS A 235 -20.33 -16.66 -4.28
C HIS A 235 -21.66 -16.75 -3.50
N LEU A 236 -21.74 -17.73 -2.58
CA LEU A 236 -22.91 -17.89 -1.71
C LEU A 236 -23.00 -16.71 -0.72
N VAL A 237 -24.11 -15.95 -0.79
CA VAL A 237 -24.40 -14.82 0.12
C VAL A 237 -25.62 -15.13 1.00
N ASP A 238 -26.77 -15.46 0.37
CA ASP A 238 -28.03 -15.68 1.08
C ASP A 238 -28.22 -17.13 1.56
N ASP A 239 -27.58 -18.09 0.90
CA ASP A 239 -27.73 -19.53 1.13
C ASP A 239 -26.67 -20.10 2.10
N VAL A 240 -26.24 -19.29 3.08
CA VAL A 240 -25.27 -19.68 4.11
C VAL A 240 -25.99 -20.02 5.41
N ASP A 241 -25.73 -21.22 5.96
CA ASP A 241 -26.25 -21.61 7.27
C ASP A 241 -25.72 -20.62 8.34
N PRO A 242 -26.61 -19.93 9.10
CA PRO A 242 -26.21 -18.90 10.06
C PRO A 242 -25.17 -19.34 11.09
N LYS A 243 -25.02 -20.65 11.33
CA LYS A 243 -23.95 -21.17 12.20
C LYS A 243 -22.54 -20.86 11.69
N TYR A 244 -22.38 -20.59 10.39
CA TYR A 244 -21.10 -20.21 9.76
C TYR A 244 -20.89 -18.69 9.67
N GLY A 245 -21.83 -17.89 10.15
CA GLY A 245 -21.79 -16.43 10.09
C GLY A 245 -22.59 -15.85 8.93
N SER A 246 -22.19 -14.67 8.46
CA SER A 246 -22.77 -14.02 7.28
C SER A 246 -22.11 -14.49 6.00
N GLY A 247 -22.85 -14.55 4.88
CA GLY A 247 -22.27 -14.77 3.55
C GLY A 247 -21.54 -13.54 2.96
N TRP A 248 -20.94 -12.70 3.82
CA TRP A 248 -20.15 -11.53 3.38
C TRP A 248 -18.81 -11.94 2.79
N THR A 249 -18.17 -12.95 3.39
CA THR A 249 -17.00 -13.63 2.84
C THR A 249 -17.46 -14.94 2.22
N GLY A 250 -17.04 -15.21 0.98
CA GLY A 250 -17.21 -16.53 0.41
C GLY A 250 -16.37 -16.78 -0.84
N TYR A 251 -16.22 -18.07 -1.17
CA TYR A 251 -15.37 -18.54 -2.27
C TYR A 251 -15.98 -19.65 -3.12
N THR A 252 -17.21 -20.05 -2.81
CA THR A 252 -17.95 -21.10 -3.51
C THR A 252 -18.90 -20.49 -4.51
N TRP A 253 -18.71 -20.84 -5.78
CA TRP A 253 -19.57 -20.39 -6.88
C TRP A 253 -21.05 -20.62 -6.58
N ASN A 254 -21.83 -19.55 -6.68
CA ASN A 254 -23.28 -19.61 -6.58
C ASN A 254 -23.89 -20.25 -7.83
N ARG A 255 -24.02 -21.59 -7.81
CA ARG A 255 -24.52 -22.37 -8.95
C ARG A 255 -25.97 -22.07 -9.35
N LYS A 256 -26.74 -21.35 -8.53
CA LYS A 256 -28.09 -20.88 -8.91
C LYS A 256 -28.02 -19.72 -9.89
N LEU A 257 -27.01 -18.86 -9.77
CA LEU A 257 -26.79 -17.69 -10.62
C LEU A 257 -25.80 -17.98 -11.76
N ILE A 258 -24.77 -18.78 -11.45
CA ILE A 258 -23.67 -19.14 -12.35
C ILE A 258 -23.53 -20.67 -12.36
N PRO A 259 -24.42 -21.40 -13.06
CA PRO A 259 -24.40 -22.87 -13.05
C PRO A 259 -23.08 -23.46 -13.56
N ASP A 260 -22.51 -22.82 -14.58
CA ASP A 260 -21.25 -23.20 -15.23
C ASP A 260 -20.28 -22.00 -15.29
N PRO A 261 -19.45 -21.80 -14.24
CA PRO A 261 -18.49 -20.71 -14.15
C PRO A 261 -17.45 -20.73 -15.25
N GLN A 262 -16.91 -21.91 -15.62
CA GLN A 262 -15.89 -22.00 -16.66
C GLN A 262 -16.44 -21.56 -18.01
N ARG A 263 -17.67 -21.98 -18.35
CA ARG A 263 -18.34 -21.48 -19.56
C ARG A 263 -18.60 -19.98 -19.48
N PHE A 264 -19.07 -19.48 -18.33
CA PHE A 264 -19.35 -18.06 -18.13
C PHE A 264 -18.09 -17.19 -18.29
N LEU A 265 -16.98 -17.57 -17.65
CA LEU A 265 -15.69 -16.88 -17.76
C LEU A 265 -15.17 -16.93 -19.21
N GLY A 266 -15.24 -18.10 -19.86
CA GLY A 266 -14.90 -18.27 -21.27
C GLY A 266 -15.72 -17.36 -22.20
N ASP A 267 -17.04 -17.26 -21.97
CA ASP A 267 -17.92 -16.37 -22.74
C ASP A 267 -17.49 -14.89 -22.60
N LEU A 268 -17.00 -14.45 -21.43
CA LEU A 268 -16.48 -13.09 -21.22
C LEU A 268 -15.12 -12.89 -21.90
N HIS A 269 -14.22 -13.88 -21.83
CA HIS A 269 -12.92 -13.83 -22.51
C HIS A 269 -13.06 -13.79 -24.03
N GLU A 270 -13.99 -14.54 -24.62
CA GLU A 270 -14.30 -14.48 -26.06
C GLU A 270 -14.76 -13.09 -26.51
N ARG A 271 -15.32 -12.30 -25.59
CA ARG A 271 -15.73 -10.91 -25.82
C ARG A 271 -14.60 -9.91 -25.60
N GLY A 272 -13.41 -10.37 -25.20
CA GLY A 272 -12.24 -9.54 -24.94
C GLY A 272 -12.26 -8.84 -23.58
N CYS A 273 -13.11 -9.31 -22.65
CA CYS A 273 -13.16 -8.81 -21.29
C CYS A 273 -12.29 -9.66 -20.38
N HIS A 274 -11.46 -9.03 -19.54
CA HIS A 274 -10.85 -9.67 -18.39
C HIS A 274 -11.83 -9.67 -17.21
N VAL A 275 -11.81 -10.72 -16.39
CA VAL A 275 -12.77 -10.93 -15.32
C VAL A 275 -12.15 -10.65 -13.96
N SER A 276 -12.87 -9.87 -13.15
CA SER A 276 -12.53 -9.66 -11.75
C SER A 276 -13.69 -10.02 -10.84
N LEU A 277 -13.35 -10.72 -9.77
CA LEU A 277 -14.29 -11.06 -8.71
C LEU A 277 -14.02 -10.17 -7.48
N ASN A 278 -15.09 -9.64 -6.91
CA ASN A 278 -15.05 -8.99 -5.60
C ASN A 278 -14.83 -10.04 -4.49
N VAL A 279 -13.87 -9.77 -3.61
CA VAL A 279 -13.56 -10.63 -2.47
C VAL A 279 -13.48 -9.84 -1.18
N HIS A 280 -14.07 -10.39 -0.12
CA HIS A 280 -14.03 -9.84 1.23
C HIS A 280 -13.37 -10.85 2.17
N PRO A 281 -12.04 -10.86 2.33
CA PRO A 281 -11.37 -11.99 2.96
C PRO A 281 -11.49 -12.07 4.49
N ARG A 282 -12.16 -11.08 5.10
CA ARG A 282 -12.33 -10.89 6.55
C ARG A 282 -12.50 -12.16 7.36
N ASP A 283 -13.48 -12.99 7.01
CA ASP A 283 -13.91 -14.11 7.86
C ASP A 283 -13.12 -15.40 7.57
N GLY A 284 -12.13 -15.36 6.67
CA GLY A 284 -11.35 -16.52 6.27
C GLY A 284 -12.19 -17.51 5.45
N ILE A 285 -11.90 -18.81 5.57
CA ILE A 285 -12.56 -19.87 4.79
C ILE A 285 -13.41 -20.72 5.73
N ARG A 286 -14.72 -20.76 5.48
CA ARG A 286 -15.69 -21.45 6.33
C ARG A 286 -15.96 -22.88 5.83
N ALA A 287 -16.42 -23.76 6.73
CA ALA A 287 -16.52 -25.19 6.45
C ALA A 287 -17.52 -25.61 5.36
N PHE A 288 -18.41 -24.70 4.94
CA PHE A 288 -19.34 -24.96 3.84
C PHE A 288 -18.71 -24.68 2.46
N GLU A 289 -17.54 -24.05 2.41
CA GLU A 289 -16.90 -23.65 1.16
C GLU A 289 -16.32 -24.86 0.43
N ASP A 290 -16.44 -24.91 -0.90
CA ASP A 290 -15.89 -25.97 -1.75
C ASP A 290 -14.37 -26.15 -1.54
N CYS A 291 -13.65 -25.05 -1.30
CA CYS A 291 -12.20 -25.04 -1.08
C CYS A 291 -11.78 -25.43 0.35
N TYR A 292 -12.71 -25.48 1.31
CA TYR A 292 -12.40 -25.66 2.73
C TYR A 292 -11.62 -26.94 3.04
N PRO A 293 -11.94 -28.13 2.48
CA PRO A 293 -11.18 -29.34 2.79
C PRO A 293 -9.68 -29.23 2.48
N SER A 294 -9.32 -28.52 1.40
CA SER A 294 -7.92 -28.24 1.03
C SER A 294 -7.29 -27.25 2.00
N ALA A 295 -7.99 -26.12 2.25
CA ALA A 295 -7.51 -25.09 3.17
C ALA A 295 -7.32 -25.61 4.60
N ALA A 296 -8.28 -26.36 5.13
CA ALA A 296 -8.24 -26.98 6.45
C ALA A 296 -7.03 -27.92 6.57
N LYS A 297 -6.78 -28.76 5.56
CA LYS A 297 -5.60 -29.64 5.52
C LYS A 297 -4.30 -28.84 5.59
N THR A 298 -4.19 -27.74 4.84
CA THR A 298 -3.01 -26.85 4.88
C THR A 298 -2.81 -26.22 6.26
N MET A 299 -3.90 -25.91 6.96
CA MET A 299 -3.87 -25.39 8.32
C MET A 299 -3.63 -26.46 9.41
N GLY A 300 -3.70 -27.75 9.06
CA GLY A 300 -3.67 -28.85 10.02
C GLY A 300 -4.98 -29.02 10.81
N ILE A 301 -6.08 -28.46 10.29
CA ILE A 301 -7.43 -28.62 10.80
C ILE A 301 -8.04 -29.88 10.18
N SER A 302 -8.79 -30.66 10.97
CA SER A 302 -9.56 -31.79 10.43
C SER A 302 -10.68 -31.28 9.51
N PRO A 303 -10.77 -31.69 8.23
CA PRO A 303 -11.84 -31.27 7.34
C PRO A 303 -13.26 -31.57 7.86
N ASP A 304 -13.42 -32.58 8.71
CA ASP A 304 -14.74 -32.95 9.26
C ASP A 304 -15.09 -32.21 10.55
N SER A 305 -14.18 -31.40 11.10
CA SER A 305 -14.38 -30.70 12.38
C SER A 305 -15.41 -29.57 12.34
N GLY A 306 -15.60 -28.97 11.16
CA GLY A 306 -16.35 -27.72 11.00
C GLY A 306 -15.66 -26.48 11.59
N GLU A 307 -14.42 -26.60 12.07
CA GLU A 307 -13.63 -25.49 12.60
C GLU A 307 -13.23 -24.53 11.46
N PRO A 308 -13.46 -23.22 11.58
CA PRO A 308 -13.10 -22.30 10.52
C PRO A 308 -11.59 -22.16 10.30
N VAL A 309 -11.20 -21.95 9.05
CA VAL A 309 -9.88 -21.40 8.72
C VAL A 309 -9.96 -19.88 8.85
N GLU A 310 -9.61 -19.36 10.04
CA GLU A 310 -9.67 -17.92 10.33
C GLU A 310 -8.68 -17.11 9.49
N PHE A 311 -9.09 -15.91 9.07
CA PHE A 311 -8.24 -14.99 8.34
C PHE A 311 -7.05 -14.54 9.19
N ASP A 312 -5.84 -14.82 8.70
CA ASP A 312 -4.60 -14.38 9.35
C ASP A 312 -3.44 -14.28 8.37
N LEU A 313 -3.21 -13.09 7.82
CA LEU A 313 -2.08 -12.82 6.93
C LEU A 313 -0.71 -12.90 7.60
N THR A 314 -0.66 -13.10 8.93
CA THR A 314 0.59 -13.34 9.66
C THR A 314 0.93 -14.83 9.78
N ASP A 315 -0.01 -15.74 9.48
CA ASP A 315 0.24 -17.17 9.44
C ASP A 315 0.59 -17.62 8.01
N PRO A 316 1.82 -18.05 7.72
CA PRO A 316 2.22 -18.48 6.38
C PRO A 316 1.43 -19.69 5.86
N ARG A 317 0.81 -20.48 6.74
CA ARG A 317 -0.08 -21.58 6.33
C ARG A 317 -1.40 -21.03 5.81
N PHE A 318 -1.95 -20.01 6.46
CA PHE A 318 -3.17 -19.34 5.99
C PHE A 318 -2.92 -18.66 4.66
N VAL A 319 -1.82 -17.90 4.53
CA VAL A 319 -1.43 -17.26 3.27
C VAL A 319 -1.37 -18.29 2.14
N ARG A 320 -0.74 -19.45 2.38
CA ARG A 320 -0.72 -20.55 1.41
C ARG A 320 -2.12 -21.05 1.06
N ALA A 321 -2.93 -21.40 2.05
CA ALA A 321 -4.29 -21.89 1.83
C ALA A 321 -5.17 -20.89 1.06
N TYR A 322 -5.02 -19.59 1.38
CA TYR A 322 -5.73 -18.49 0.74
C TYR A 322 -5.33 -18.36 -0.73
N PHE A 323 -4.03 -18.30 -1.04
CA PHE A 323 -3.58 -18.17 -2.43
C PHE A 323 -3.75 -19.44 -3.26
N ASP A 324 -3.60 -20.64 -2.68
CA ASP A 324 -3.91 -21.88 -3.39
C ASP A 324 -5.36 -21.88 -3.88
N MET A 325 -6.30 -21.40 -3.05
CA MET A 325 -7.70 -21.24 -3.44
C MET A 325 -7.92 -20.16 -4.51
N HIS A 326 -7.21 -19.02 -4.44
CA HIS A 326 -7.30 -18.00 -5.50
C HIS A 326 -6.73 -18.53 -6.81
N HIS A 327 -5.62 -19.27 -6.78
CA HIS A 327 -5.03 -19.89 -7.97
C HIS A 327 -5.94 -20.94 -8.61
N ASP A 328 -6.74 -21.67 -7.83
CA ASP A 328 -7.76 -22.58 -8.38
C ASP A 328 -8.83 -21.78 -9.15
N LEU A 329 -9.27 -20.63 -8.63
CA LEU A 329 -10.23 -19.75 -9.30
C LEU A 329 -9.62 -19.02 -10.51
N GLU A 330 -8.34 -18.67 -10.46
CA GLU A 330 -7.59 -18.14 -11.61
C GLU A 330 -7.47 -19.20 -12.72
N ALA A 331 -7.27 -20.48 -12.34
CA ALA A 331 -7.26 -21.59 -13.29
C ALA A 331 -8.62 -21.82 -13.97
N ASP A 332 -9.72 -21.45 -13.32
CA ASP A 332 -11.06 -21.43 -13.92
C ASP A 332 -11.24 -20.26 -14.92
N GLY A 333 -10.43 -19.20 -14.81
CA GLY A 333 -10.46 -18.05 -15.72
C GLY A 333 -10.63 -16.68 -15.06
N VAL A 334 -10.49 -16.55 -13.74
CA VAL A 334 -10.43 -15.23 -13.08
C VAL A 334 -9.09 -14.56 -13.40
N ASP A 335 -9.10 -13.29 -13.82
CA ASP A 335 -7.89 -12.59 -14.25
C ASP A 335 -7.20 -11.81 -13.13
N PHE A 336 -7.98 -11.23 -12.20
CA PHE A 336 -7.47 -10.46 -11.05
C PHE A 336 -8.58 -10.17 -10.02
N TRP A 337 -8.19 -9.69 -8.83
CA TRP A 337 -9.08 -9.60 -7.68
C TRP A 337 -9.46 -8.17 -7.32
N TRP A 338 -10.75 -7.92 -7.07
CA TRP A 338 -11.20 -6.72 -6.36
C TRP A 338 -11.20 -7.04 -4.87
N ILE A 339 -10.11 -6.66 -4.21
CA ILE A 339 -9.92 -6.82 -2.77
C ILE A 339 -10.70 -5.72 -2.06
N ASP A 340 -11.86 -6.06 -1.53
CA ASP A 340 -12.72 -5.13 -0.80
C ASP A 340 -12.51 -5.31 0.72
N TRP A 341 -11.98 -4.25 1.33
CA TRP A 341 -11.52 -4.29 2.72
C TRP A 341 -11.86 -3.01 3.49
N GLN A 342 -12.84 -3.14 4.36
CA GLN A 342 -13.38 -2.11 5.22
C GLN A 342 -13.24 -2.47 6.71
N GLN A 343 -12.59 -3.60 7.05
CA GLN A 343 -12.56 -4.17 8.39
C GLN A 343 -11.45 -3.64 9.30
N GLY A 344 -10.89 -2.47 8.96
CA GLY A 344 -9.91 -1.76 9.78
C GLY A 344 -8.47 -2.13 9.48
N GLY A 345 -7.56 -1.66 10.34
CA GLY A 345 -6.11 -1.71 10.14
C GLY A 345 -5.35 -2.64 11.07
N VAL A 346 -6.02 -3.54 11.79
CA VAL A 346 -5.42 -4.35 12.85
C VAL A 346 -5.22 -5.79 12.39
N THR A 347 -4.00 -6.30 12.53
CA THR A 347 -3.67 -7.72 12.41
C THR A 347 -3.12 -8.25 13.74
N ARG A 348 -2.75 -9.54 13.78
CA ARG A 348 -2.03 -10.12 14.93
C ARG A 348 -0.60 -9.57 15.08
N GLN A 349 -0.05 -8.93 14.04
CA GLN A 349 1.25 -8.28 14.07
C GLN A 349 1.10 -6.76 14.30
N PRO A 350 1.67 -6.21 15.39
CA PRO A 350 1.64 -4.77 15.63
C PRO A 350 2.22 -3.96 14.46
N GLY A 351 1.48 -2.92 14.03
CA GLY A 351 1.87 -2.01 12.96
C GLY A 351 1.63 -2.54 11.54
N LEU A 352 1.20 -3.79 11.38
CA LEU A 352 0.93 -4.38 10.07
C LEU A 352 -0.51 -4.11 9.64
N ASP A 353 -0.64 -3.41 8.52
CA ASP A 353 -1.91 -3.07 7.88
C ASP A 353 -2.38 -4.20 6.96
N PRO A 354 -3.54 -4.84 7.20
CA PRO A 354 -4.03 -5.95 6.38
C PRO A 354 -4.27 -5.54 4.92
N LEU A 355 -4.78 -4.34 4.66
CA LEU A 355 -5.06 -3.89 3.30
C LEU A 355 -3.76 -3.70 2.50
N TRP A 356 -2.72 -3.17 3.15
CA TRP A 356 -1.41 -3.04 2.51
C TRP A 356 -0.87 -4.43 2.15
N VAL A 357 -0.97 -5.40 3.06
CA VAL A 357 -0.47 -6.77 2.83
C VAL A 357 -1.24 -7.48 1.72
N LEU A 358 -2.57 -7.36 1.70
CA LEU A 358 -3.40 -7.93 0.63
C LEU A 358 -2.96 -7.38 -0.74
N ASN A 359 -2.82 -6.06 -0.88
CA ASN A 359 -2.36 -5.45 -2.13
C ASN A 359 -0.90 -5.78 -2.49
N HIS A 360 -0.09 -6.17 -1.51
CA HIS A 360 1.29 -6.56 -1.77
C HIS A 360 1.42 -8.01 -2.22
N MET A 361 0.56 -8.90 -1.70
CA MET A 361 0.63 -10.34 -1.95
C MET A 361 -0.16 -10.77 -3.19
N HIS A 362 -1.26 -10.09 -3.53
CA HIS A 362 -1.95 -10.19 -4.82
C HIS A 362 -1.17 -9.45 -5.90
#